data_AF-A0A815HDQ2-F1
#
_entry.id   AF-A0A815HDQ2-F1
#
_cell.length_a   1.000
_cell.length_b   1.000
_cell.length_c   1.000
_cell.angle_alpha   90.00
_cell.angle_beta   90.00
_cell.angle_gamma   90.00
#
_symmetry.space_group_name_H-M   'P 1'
#
loop_
_entity.id
_entity.type
_entity.pdbx_description
1 polymer ?
#
loop_
_entity_poly.entity_id
_entity_poly.type
_entity_poly.pdbx_seq_one_letter_code
_entity_poly.pdbx_strand_id
1 'polypeptide(L)'
;MDGIVISVDKYSDDMFSNTAKYNLARTTTTKSDQRQSIVQTKTQNQYRKSPEVSAVTLVRMTQLAPEETTINDPSPNSLKHILRQRQGIRRQDSNLSERVKRFYQRQDDLINGYKQVEKRANNNDEEREKNDDLQTKSKRMTLILSRLSLAVNILLFLTKIIAAILSKSLSIASTVVDSAVDLASSVILFWAARAMKKRNIYLYPQGRTRLEPVAIVILSVIMCAASVMVVYNSIDILVTEINYFTETNTTKTLSEIDMSAFPMTVMCVTAVSKAILFFLCYRVKTPTMSALAEDHRNDVASNIIALGCGLIGSYAYQNAIDRRAIVVDPVGAVLISVYIIISWIKQANRQIKRLTGYTAKPQFLSQITWLTFHHSEHILKIDTVRAFHFGTSFLVEVHIVLPETMLVKEAHDIAEGLQQKIERLPEVERAFVHIDYEYQHKPTDEHKIV
;
A
#
# COMPACT_ATOMS: atom_id res chain seq x y z
N MET A 1 33.48 3.09 -18.60
CA MET A 1 32.56 3.24 -19.74
C MET A 1 31.77 4.50 -19.50
N ASP A 2 31.91 5.41 -20.45
CA ASP A 2 31.89 6.85 -20.24
C ASP A 2 30.49 7.41 -19.95
N GLY A 3 30.40 8.16 -18.85
CA GLY A 3 29.21 8.90 -18.47
C GLY A 3 29.28 10.29 -19.08
N ILE A 4 28.39 10.57 -20.01
CA ILE A 4 28.19 11.90 -20.62
C ILE A 4 27.67 12.85 -19.52
N VAL A 5 28.47 13.86 -19.18
CA VAL A 5 28.09 14.98 -18.32
C VAL A 5 27.47 16.05 -19.20
N ILE A 6 26.17 16.32 -19.05
CA ILE A 6 25.54 17.51 -19.62
C ILE A 6 25.63 18.61 -18.56
N SER A 7 26.57 19.54 -18.76
CA SER A 7 26.59 20.84 -18.08
C SER A 7 25.75 21.81 -18.90
N VAL A 8 24.85 22.56 -18.25
CA VAL A 8 24.19 23.71 -18.84
C VAL A 8 24.60 24.92 -18.02
N ASP A 9 25.57 25.67 -18.55
CA ASP A 9 25.98 26.97 -18.04
C ASP A 9 25.06 28.09 -18.54
N LYS A 10 25.00 29.15 -17.75
CA LYS A 10 24.06 30.26 -17.79
C LYS A 10 24.82 31.55 -18.16
N TYR A 11 24.53 32.17 -19.31
CA TYR A 11 24.85 33.58 -19.66
C TYR A 11 23.79 34.04 -20.69
N SER A 12 22.93 35.03 -20.43
CA SER A 12 23.13 36.50 -20.34
C SER A 12 23.29 37.18 -21.71
N ASP A 13 22.29 38.01 -22.04
CA ASP A 13 22.28 39.27 -22.83
C ASP A 13 23.33 39.49 -23.94
N ASP A 14 22.86 39.50 -25.19
CA ASP A 14 22.95 40.61 -26.16
C ASP A 14 22.76 40.09 -27.59
N MET A 15 21.70 40.53 -28.29
CA MET A 15 21.84 41.10 -29.63
C MET A 15 20.51 41.62 -30.18
N PHE A 16 20.43 42.94 -30.24
CA PHE A 16 19.52 43.68 -31.10
C PHE A 16 19.97 43.62 -32.58
N SER A 17 18.97 43.64 -33.46
CA SER A 17 18.97 44.17 -34.83
C SER A 17 19.43 43.28 -35.99
N ASN A 18 18.75 43.54 -37.11
CA ASN A 18 19.03 43.17 -38.51
C ASN A 18 18.63 41.71 -38.89
N THR A 19 17.83 41.44 -39.93
CA THR A 19 17.46 42.26 -41.08
C THR A 19 16.27 41.59 -41.79
N ALA A 20 15.32 42.40 -42.26
CA ALA A 20 14.43 42.03 -43.34
C ALA A 20 15.20 41.85 -44.65
N LYS A 21 14.85 40.83 -45.45
CA LYS A 21 14.79 40.80 -46.94
C LYS A 21 14.71 39.35 -47.42
N TYR A 22 13.60 38.97 -48.03
CA TYR A 22 13.52 38.66 -49.47
C TYR A 22 12.13 38.10 -49.82
N ASN A 23 11.39 38.87 -50.61
CA ASN A 23 10.24 38.44 -51.41
C ASN A 23 10.67 38.45 -52.89
N LEU A 24 9.90 37.72 -53.71
CA LEU A 24 9.93 37.56 -55.19
C LEU A 24 11.04 36.64 -55.76
N ALA A 25 10.80 35.75 -56.72
CA ALA A 25 9.62 35.33 -57.48
C ALA A 25 9.98 34.11 -58.37
N ARG A 26 9.04 33.19 -58.63
CA ARG A 26 8.50 32.92 -59.99
C ARG A 26 7.60 31.69 -60.04
N THR A 27 6.46 31.94 -60.67
CA THR A 27 5.43 31.07 -61.23
C THR A 27 5.94 30.19 -62.36
N THR A 28 5.40 28.97 -62.47
CA THR A 28 4.97 28.36 -63.74
C THR A 28 3.83 27.37 -63.48
N THR A 29 2.86 27.41 -64.37
CA THR A 29 1.53 26.81 -64.36
C THR A 29 1.52 25.39 -64.94
N THR A 30 0.66 24.48 -64.46
CA THR A 30 -0.52 23.96 -65.20
C THR A 30 -1.11 22.65 -64.62
N LYS A 31 -2.45 22.64 -64.55
CA LYS A 31 -3.41 21.53 -64.68
C LYS A 31 -3.51 20.45 -63.57
N SER A 32 -4.49 20.65 -62.68
CA SER A 32 -5.55 19.65 -62.43
C SER A 32 -6.77 20.28 -61.71
N ASP A 33 -7.45 21.19 -62.42
CA ASP A 33 -8.83 21.55 -62.13
C ASP A 33 -9.74 20.35 -62.41
N GLN A 34 -10.06 19.58 -61.36
CA GLN A 34 -11.21 18.66 -61.32
C GLN A 34 -11.36 18.08 -59.90
N ARG A 35 -11.68 18.91 -58.90
CA ARG A 35 -12.25 18.45 -57.60
C ARG A 35 -12.80 19.54 -56.66
N GLN A 36 -13.18 20.71 -57.18
CA GLN A 36 -13.74 21.81 -56.36
C GLN A 36 -15.22 22.16 -56.63
N SER A 37 -15.96 21.35 -57.39
CA SER A 37 -17.37 21.64 -57.74
C SER A 37 -18.42 20.82 -56.97
N ILE A 38 -18.13 20.32 -55.76
CA ILE A 38 -19.12 19.58 -54.94
C ILE A 38 -19.39 20.20 -53.55
N VAL A 39 -18.66 21.23 -53.11
CA VAL A 39 -18.74 21.67 -51.69
C VAL A 39 -19.36 23.07 -51.48
N GLN A 40 -19.74 23.81 -52.53
CA GLN A 40 -20.32 25.15 -52.37
C GLN A 40 -21.61 25.35 -53.16
N THR A 41 -22.65 24.55 -52.89
CA THR A 41 -24.03 24.91 -53.28
C THR A 41 -25.07 24.22 -52.40
N LYS A 42 -24.93 24.34 -51.07
CA LYS A 42 -26.03 24.02 -50.13
C LYS A 42 -25.88 24.77 -48.80
N THR A 43 -25.60 26.07 -48.90
CA THR A 43 -26.05 27.05 -47.90
C THR A 43 -27.39 27.57 -48.39
N GLN A 44 -28.35 27.82 -47.48
CA GLN A 44 -29.73 28.29 -47.74
C GLN A 44 -30.81 27.20 -47.88
N ASN A 45 -31.09 26.49 -46.79
CA ASN A 45 -32.46 26.23 -46.32
C ASN A 45 -32.43 25.36 -45.06
N GLN A 46 -32.44 25.99 -43.89
CA GLN A 46 -33.16 25.56 -42.68
C GLN A 46 -32.65 26.35 -41.46
N TYR A 47 -33.05 27.62 -41.39
CA TYR A 47 -33.43 28.17 -40.09
C TYR A 47 -34.72 27.47 -39.65
N ARG A 48 -34.82 27.19 -38.34
CA ARG A 48 -35.99 26.71 -37.57
C ARG A 48 -35.98 25.21 -37.20
N LYS A 49 -35.33 24.89 -36.08
CA LYS A 49 -35.89 24.21 -34.89
C LYS A 49 -34.76 23.81 -33.92
N SER A 50 -34.75 24.39 -32.72
CA SER A 50 -34.18 23.74 -31.52
C SER A 50 -35.04 22.50 -31.21
N PRO A 51 -34.45 21.39 -30.71
CA PRO A 51 -34.31 21.23 -29.27
C PRO A 51 -33.05 20.47 -28.79
N GLU A 52 -32.75 20.67 -27.51
CA GLU A 52 -32.05 19.78 -26.56
C GLU A 52 -30.63 19.31 -26.92
N VAL A 53 -29.66 20.12 -26.52
CA VAL A 53 -28.29 19.67 -26.24
C VAL A 53 -28.36 18.68 -25.08
N SER A 54 -28.14 17.40 -25.37
CA SER A 54 -27.97 16.35 -24.37
C SER A 54 -26.84 16.74 -23.41
N ALA A 55 -27.20 16.91 -22.14
CA ALA A 55 -26.30 17.29 -21.07
C ALA A 55 -25.16 16.27 -20.94
N VAL A 56 -23.93 16.74 -21.18
CA VAL A 56 -22.73 16.06 -20.72
C VAL A 56 -22.84 15.98 -19.20
N THR A 57 -22.90 14.76 -18.67
CA THR A 57 -22.91 14.46 -17.24
C THR A 57 -21.63 14.98 -16.60
N LEU A 58 -21.63 16.25 -16.20
CA LEU A 58 -20.79 16.74 -15.13
C LEU A 58 -21.01 15.79 -13.95
N VAL A 59 -19.96 15.11 -13.50
CA VAL A 59 -19.98 14.36 -12.24
C VAL A 59 -20.15 15.37 -11.12
N ARG A 60 -21.38 15.78 -10.87
CA ARG A 60 -21.79 16.43 -9.64
C ARG A 60 -21.74 15.33 -8.58
N MET A 61 -20.83 15.43 -7.61
CA MET A 61 -20.97 14.67 -6.38
C MET A 61 -22.16 15.21 -5.59
N THR A 62 -23.38 14.90 -6.04
CA THR A 62 -24.58 15.02 -5.22
C THR A 62 -24.80 13.67 -4.57
N GLN A 63 -24.13 13.45 -3.42
CA GLN A 63 -24.69 12.51 -2.45
C GLN A 63 -26.00 13.13 -1.96
N LEU A 64 -27.13 12.66 -2.51
CA LEU A 64 -28.45 12.99 -2.02
C LEU A 64 -28.49 12.62 -0.53
N ALA A 65 -28.79 13.61 0.31
CA ALA A 65 -29.11 13.35 1.70
C ALA A 65 -30.35 12.44 1.76
N PRO A 66 -30.53 11.64 2.83
CA PRO A 66 -31.73 10.83 3.02
C PRO A 66 -33.00 11.67 2.80
N GLU A 67 -34.05 11.08 2.21
CA GLU A 67 -35.27 11.76 1.75
C GLU A 67 -35.98 12.63 2.82
N GLU A 68 -35.68 12.44 4.11
CA GLU A 68 -36.28 13.17 5.22
C GLU A 68 -35.56 14.49 5.61
N THR A 69 -34.53 14.92 4.87
CA THR A 69 -33.82 16.18 5.16
C THR A 69 -33.89 17.17 3.99
N THR A 70 -35.06 17.75 3.75
CA THR A 70 -35.18 18.94 2.87
C THR A 70 -34.77 20.19 3.65
N ILE A 71 -33.58 20.71 3.38
CA ILE A 71 -33.11 22.00 3.89
C ILE A 71 -33.50 23.07 2.87
N ASN A 72 -34.60 23.79 3.13
CA ASN A 72 -34.94 25.01 2.41
C ASN A 72 -34.28 26.20 3.12
N ASP A 73 -33.14 26.70 2.64
CA ASP A 73 -32.57 27.98 3.12
C ASP A 73 -31.65 28.64 2.08
N PRO A 74 -31.64 29.99 1.91
CA PRO A 74 -31.18 30.67 0.69
C PRO A 74 -29.71 31.12 0.70
N SER A 75 -28.81 30.56 1.52
CA SER A 75 -27.36 30.87 1.41
C SER A 75 -26.45 29.66 1.72
N PRO A 76 -25.76 29.02 0.74
CA PRO A 76 -25.19 27.69 0.94
C PRO A 76 -23.70 27.62 1.33
N ASN A 77 -22.93 28.71 1.26
CA ASN A 77 -21.47 28.58 1.06
C ASN A 77 -20.57 29.05 2.23
N SER A 78 -20.96 28.85 3.49
CA SER A 78 -20.08 29.14 4.63
C SER A 78 -19.82 27.91 5.49
N LEU A 79 -18.54 27.51 5.58
CA LEU A 79 -18.04 26.41 6.42
C LEU A 79 -18.43 26.61 7.91
N LYS A 80 -18.55 27.89 8.34
CA LYS A 80 -19.03 28.24 9.69
C LYS A 80 -20.50 27.88 9.90
N HIS A 81 -21.34 27.94 8.87
CA HIS A 81 -22.77 27.62 8.93
C HIS A 81 -22.99 26.11 9.06
N ILE A 82 -22.29 25.30 8.26
CA ILE A 82 -22.29 23.84 8.32
C ILE A 82 -21.85 23.36 9.72
N LEU A 83 -20.84 24.01 10.30
CA LEU A 83 -20.35 23.71 11.64
C LEU A 83 -21.34 24.09 12.76
N ARG A 84 -22.09 25.19 12.60
CA ARG A 84 -23.05 25.68 13.60
C ARG A 84 -24.32 24.84 13.66
N GLN A 85 -24.86 24.43 12.51
CA GLN A 85 -26.03 23.56 12.42
C GLN A 85 -25.76 22.15 12.99
N ARG A 86 -24.50 21.69 12.91
CA ARG A 86 -24.00 20.42 13.46
C ARG A 86 -23.94 20.33 14.99
N GLN A 87 -23.74 21.45 15.70
CA GLN A 87 -23.75 21.41 17.16
C GLN A 87 -25.13 21.07 17.74
N GLY A 88 -26.21 21.33 16.98
CA GLY A 88 -27.58 20.93 17.33
C GLY A 88 -27.85 19.44 17.13
N ILE A 89 -27.32 18.83 16.06
CA ILE A 89 -27.59 17.43 15.69
C ILE A 89 -26.96 16.43 16.67
N ARG A 90 -25.81 16.77 17.25
CA ARG A 90 -25.08 15.93 18.22
C ARG A 90 -25.88 15.62 19.51
N ARG A 91 -27.00 16.32 19.75
CA ARG A 91 -27.94 16.06 20.86
C ARG A 91 -29.10 15.12 20.49
N GLN A 92 -29.32 14.81 19.22
CA GLN A 92 -30.45 13.99 18.72
C GLN A 92 -30.02 12.62 18.14
N ASP A 93 -28.75 12.23 18.31
CA ASP A 93 -28.17 11.00 17.73
C ASP A 93 -28.80 9.68 18.21
N SER A 94 -29.65 9.68 19.25
CA SER A 94 -30.26 8.44 19.76
C SER A 94 -31.33 7.85 18.83
N ASN A 95 -32.03 8.68 18.05
CA ASN A 95 -33.23 8.26 17.29
C ASN A 95 -32.99 8.10 15.77
N LEU A 96 -31.75 8.27 15.28
CA LEU A 96 -31.43 8.13 13.86
C LEU A 96 -31.22 6.66 13.44
N SER A 97 -31.73 6.30 12.26
CA SER A 97 -31.49 4.99 11.63
C SER A 97 -29.99 4.74 11.40
N GLU A 98 -29.54 3.48 11.56
CA GLU A 98 -28.14 3.07 11.37
C GLU A 98 -27.55 3.41 9.99
N ARG A 99 -28.41 3.53 8.96
CA ARG A 99 -27.97 4.00 7.63
C ARG A 99 -27.64 5.48 7.63
N VAL A 100 -28.45 6.28 8.32
CA VAL A 100 -28.28 7.73 8.45
C VAL A 100 -27.07 8.06 9.34
N LYS A 101 -26.90 7.34 10.45
CA LYS A 101 -25.69 7.43 11.29
C LYS A 101 -24.42 7.17 10.50
N ARG A 102 -24.38 6.06 9.74
CA ARG A 102 -23.22 5.73 8.88
C ARG A 102 -22.96 6.79 7.81
N PHE A 103 -24.00 7.41 7.27
CA PHE A 103 -23.87 8.49 6.30
C PHE A 103 -23.20 9.73 6.91
N TYR A 104 -23.68 10.20 8.07
CA TYR A 104 -23.07 11.34 8.76
C TYR A 104 -21.66 11.04 9.27
N GLN A 105 -21.41 9.83 9.78
CA GLN A 105 -20.07 9.37 10.15
C GLN A 105 -19.10 9.45 8.96
N ARG A 106 -19.50 8.98 7.77
CA ARG A 106 -18.66 9.10 6.56
C ARG A 106 -18.36 10.55 6.19
N GLN A 107 -19.34 11.45 6.33
CA GLN A 107 -19.13 12.88 6.08
C GLN A 107 -18.21 13.50 7.13
N ASP A 108 -18.36 13.14 8.41
CA ASP A 108 -17.45 13.53 9.48
C ASP A 108 -16.02 13.10 9.20
N ASP A 109 -15.83 11.84 8.82
CA ASP A 109 -14.52 11.30 8.46
C ASP A 109 -13.90 12.06 7.28
N LEU A 110 -14.70 12.42 6.28
CA LEU A 110 -14.27 13.19 5.12
C LEU A 110 -13.81 14.60 5.53
N ILE A 111 -14.63 15.32 6.31
CA ILE A 111 -14.34 16.67 6.79
C ILE A 111 -13.11 16.69 7.70
N ASN A 112 -13.02 15.72 8.60
CA ASN A 112 -11.86 15.55 9.47
C ASN A 112 -10.60 15.24 8.66
N GLY A 113 -10.75 14.49 7.56
CA GLY A 113 -9.70 14.26 6.57
C GLY A 113 -9.21 15.56 5.92
N TYR A 114 -10.13 16.39 5.43
CA TYR A 114 -9.79 17.70 4.82
C TYR A 114 -9.05 18.61 5.80
N LYS A 115 -9.55 18.75 7.04
CA LYS A 115 -8.89 19.56 8.07
C LYS A 115 -7.49 19.06 8.41
N GLN A 116 -7.28 17.74 8.43
CA GLN A 116 -5.95 17.17 8.69
C GLN A 116 -4.98 17.47 7.55
N VAL A 117 -5.43 17.35 6.30
CA VAL A 117 -4.62 17.63 5.12
C VAL A 117 -4.31 19.12 5.02
N GLU A 118 -5.29 19.99 5.24
CA GLU A 118 -5.11 21.44 5.32
C GLU A 118 -4.08 21.81 6.39
N LYS A 119 -4.25 21.28 7.61
CA LYS A 119 -3.32 21.52 8.71
C LYS A 119 -1.91 21.13 8.28
N ARG A 120 -1.70 19.88 7.85
CA ARG A 120 -0.38 19.35 7.44
C ARG A 120 0.24 20.14 6.29
N ALA A 121 -0.55 20.52 5.29
CA ALA A 121 -0.10 21.31 4.16
C ALA A 121 0.38 22.70 4.59
N ASN A 122 -0.29 23.29 5.57
CA ASN A 122 0.00 24.62 6.11
C ASN A 122 0.88 24.59 7.36
N ASN A 123 1.42 23.43 7.75
CA ASN A 123 2.33 23.34 8.88
C ASN A 123 3.52 24.29 8.67
N ASN A 124 3.79 25.10 9.70
CA ASN A 124 5.01 25.90 9.78
C ASN A 124 6.24 24.97 9.86
N ASP A 125 7.42 25.52 9.58
CA ASP A 125 8.65 24.74 9.46
C ASP A 125 8.97 23.93 10.72
N GLU A 126 8.66 24.44 11.92
CA GLU A 126 8.80 23.72 13.20
C GLU A 126 7.94 22.45 13.29
N GLU A 127 6.67 22.52 12.87
CA GLU A 127 5.79 21.34 12.91
C GLU A 127 6.20 20.30 11.85
N ARG A 128 6.82 20.74 10.74
CA ARG A 128 7.39 19.84 9.74
C ARG A 128 8.63 19.13 10.25
N GLU A 129 9.57 19.86 10.82
CA GLU A 129 10.79 19.28 11.38
C GLU A 129 10.45 18.22 12.44
N LYS A 130 9.42 18.48 13.26
CA LYS A 130 8.90 17.49 14.21
C LYS A 130 8.30 16.24 13.54
N ASN A 131 7.54 16.39 12.45
CA ASN A 131 6.98 15.26 11.71
C ASN A 131 8.07 14.43 11.00
N ASP A 132 9.06 15.10 10.42
CA ASP A 132 10.21 14.47 9.75
C ASP A 132 11.11 13.74 10.76
N ASP A 133 11.29 14.30 11.96
CA ASP A 133 11.97 13.61 13.06
C ASP A 133 11.18 12.37 13.51
N LEU A 134 9.85 12.44 13.62
CA LEU A 134 9.01 11.27 13.92
C LEU A 134 9.14 10.18 12.85
N GLN A 135 9.15 10.52 11.56
CA GLN A 135 9.37 9.56 10.48
C GLN A 135 10.78 8.96 10.55
N THR A 136 11.79 9.79 10.79
CA THR A 136 13.19 9.37 10.91
C THR A 136 13.37 8.45 12.11
N LYS A 137 12.73 8.74 13.24
CA LYS A 137 12.69 7.92 14.44
C LYS A 137 12.00 6.57 14.17
N SER A 138 10.89 6.56 13.43
CA SER A 138 10.21 5.33 13.01
C SER A 138 11.11 4.45 12.12
N LYS A 139 11.83 5.05 11.16
CA LYS A 139 12.82 4.35 10.31
C LYS A 139 13.98 3.80 11.13
N ARG A 140 14.51 4.56 12.10
CA ARG A 140 15.55 4.10 13.02
C ARG A 140 15.06 2.95 13.90
N MET A 141 13.86 3.06 14.46
CA MET A 141 13.24 2.01 15.27
C MET A 141 13.04 0.72 14.46
N THR A 142 12.57 0.84 13.21
CA THR A 142 12.44 -0.29 12.28
C THR A 142 13.79 -1.01 12.11
N LEU A 143 14.89 -0.28 11.89
CA LEU A 143 16.22 -0.89 11.78
C LEU A 143 16.70 -1.56 13.07
N ILE A 144 16.45 -0.95 14.23
CA ILE A 144 16.84 -1.51 15.52
C ILE A 144 16.06 -2.79 15.80
N LEU A 145 14.74 -2.78 15.58
CA LEU A 145 13.89 -3.95 15.78
C LEU A 145 14.21 -5.07 14.78
N SER A 146 14.49 -4.76 13.50
CA SER A 146 14.96 -5.76 12.54
C SER A 146 16.27 -6.41 12.97
N ARG A 147 17.22 -5.65 13.54
CA ARG A 147 18.48 -6.22 14.08
C ARG A 147 18.23 -7.07 15.32
N LEU A 148 17.36 -6.62 16.21
CA LEU A 148 16.99 -7.37 17.41
C LEU A 148 16.33 -8.70 17.02
N SER A 149 15.37 -8.68 16.10
CA SER A 149 14.72 -9.89 15.60
C SER A 149 15.71 -10.84 14.93
N LEU A 150 16.64 -10.32 14.13
CA LEU A 150 17.70 -11.13 13.53
C LEU A 150 18.59 -11.77 14.61
N ALA A 151 19.01 -11.00 15.62
CA ALA A 151 19.85 -11.53 16.71
C ALA A 151 19.14 -12.62 17.51
N VAL A 152 17.85 -12.44 17.83
CA VAL A 152 17.05 -13.46 18.52
C VAL A 152 16.86 -14.69 17.65
N ASN A 153 16.53 -14.54 16.37
CA ASN A 153 16.36 -15.69 15.48
C ASN A 153 17.67 -16.47 15.26
N ILE A 154 18.83 -15.78 15.22
CA ILE A 154 20.15 -16.45 15.24
C ILE A 154 20.33 -17.27 16.52
N LEU A 155 20.04 -16.69 17.69
CA LEU A 155 20.18 -17.38 18.97
C LEU A 155 19.26 -18.60 19.07
N LEU A 156 18.00 -18.46 18.64
CA LEU A 156 17.04 -19.57 18.60
C LEU A 156 17.50 -20.68 17.66
N PHE A 157 17.98 -20.33 16.47
CA PHE A 157 18.51 -21.29 15.50
C PHE A 157 19.70 -22.07 16.07
N LEU A 158 20.68 -21.39 16.67
CA LEU A 158 21.83 -22.05 17.30
C LEU A 158 21.40 -22.96 18.45
N THR A 159 20.46 -22.52 19.28
CA THR A 159 19.94 -23.31 20.41
C THR A 159 19.28 -24.59 19.92
N LYS A 160 18.48 -24.52 18.85
CA LYS A 160 17.83 -25.68 18.23
C LYS A 160 18.82 -26.63 17.54
N ILE A 161 19.88 -26.13 16.92
CA ILE A 161 20.95 -26.97 16.36
C ILE A 161 21.64 -27.77 17.45
N ILE A 162 22.03 -27.11 18.55
CA ILE A 162 22.65 -27.79 19.69
C ILE A 162 21.71 -28.85 20.25
N ALA A 163 20.42 -28.52 20.40
CA ALA A 163 19.41 -29.47 20.84
C ALA A 163 19.27 -30.67 19.89
N ALA A 164 19.30 -30.45 18.58
CA ALA A 164 19.21 -31.50 17.56
C ALA A 164 20.41 -32.46 17.62
N ILE A 165 21.63 -31.93 17.75
CA ILE A 165 22.86 -32.73 17.82
C ILE A 165 22.88 -33.57 19.09
N LEU A 166 22.51 -32.98 20.23
CA LEU A 166 22.50 -33.68 21.52
C LEU A 166 21.44 -34.78 21.57
N SER A 167 20.26 -34.51 21.04
CA SER A 167 19.15 -35.47 21.09
C SER A 167 19.23 -36.54 19.99
N LYS A 168 19.98 -36.32 18.90
CA LYS A 168 20.07 -37.20 17.73
C LYS A 168 18.71 -37.60 17.14
N SER A 169 17.67 -36.80 17.40
CA SER A 169 16.29 -37.10 17.02
C SER A 169 15.91 -36.42 15.69
N LEU A 170 15.30 -37.20 14.79
CA LEU A 170 14.75 -36.70 13.52
C LEU A 170 13.64 -35.66 13.74
N SER A 171 12.90 -35.75 14.84
CA SER A 171 11.84 -34.80 15.18
C SER A 171 12.42 -33.39 15.46
N ILE A 172 13.53 -33.31 16.19
CA ILE A 172 14.17 -32.02 16.49
C ILE A 172 14.86 -31.44 15.26
N ALA A 173 15.35 -32.28 14.35
CA ALA A 173 15.90 -31.82 13.07
C ALA A 173 14.86 -31.03 12.24
N SER A 174 13.58 -31.42 12.27
CA SER A 174 12.51 -30.64 11.63
C SER A 174 12.37 -29.24 12.21
N THR A 175 12.46 -29.10 13.54
CA THR A 175 12.34 -27.79 14.21
C THR A 175 13.51 -26.84 13.91
N VAL A 176 14.66 -27.38 13.50
CA VAL A 176 15.82 -26.61 13.02
C VAL A 176 15.56 -26.02 11.65
N VAL A 177 14.90 -26.76 10.75
CA VAL A 177 14.51 -26.27 9.41
C VAL A 177 13.58 -25.07 9.55
N ASP A 178 12.59 -25.14 10.45
CA ASP A 178 11.68 -24.01 10.71
C ASP A 178 12.45 -22.76 11.13
N SER A 179 13.37 -22.89 12.08
CA SER A 179 14.18 -21.74 12.51
C SER A 179 15.22 -21.29 11.48
N ALA A 180 15.60 -22.14 10.52
CA ALA A 180 16.41 -21.73 9.37
C ALA A 180 15.61 -20.80 8.45
N VAL A 181 14.33 -21.11 8.22
CA VAL A 181 13.41 -20.28 7.43
C VAL A 181 13.19 -18.93 8.11
N ASP A 182 12.98 -18.89 9.43
CA ASP A 182 12.88 -17.66 10.23
C ASP A 182 14.16 -16.80 10.21
N LEU A 183 15.31 -17.47 10.18
CA LEU A 183 16.58 -16.79 10.07
C LEU A 183 16.72 -16.16 8.68
N ALA A 184 16.38 -16.92 7.63
CA ALA A 184 16.38 -16.43 6.26
C ALA A 184 15.44 -15.24 6.09
N SER A 185 14.22 -15.28 6.66
CA SER A 185 13.26 -14.18 6.63
C SER A 185 13.84 -12.90 7.23
N SER A 186 14.49 -13.04 8.39
CA SER A 186 15.09 -11.93 9.12
C SER A 186 16.29 -11.33 8.38
N VAL A 187 17.10 -12.16 7.74
CA VAL A 187 18.24 -11.72 6.91
C VAL A 187 17.74 -10.92 5.71
N ILE A 188 16.72 -11.43 5.00
CA ILE A 188 16.15 -10.75 3.82
C ILE A 188 15.60 -9.37 4.22
N LEU A 189 14.80 -9.29 5.28
CA LEU A 189 14.22 -8.03 5.75
C LEU A 189 15.29 -7.06 6.28
N PHE A 190 16.29 -7.55 7.01
CA PHE A 190 17.42 -6.74 7.46
C PHE A 190 18.22 -6.17 6.28
N TRP A 191 18.50 -7.00 5.27
CA TRP A 191 19.21 -6.57 4.08
C TRP A 191 18.41 -5.54 3.28
N ALA A 192 17.10 -5.75 3.11
CA ALA A 192 16.21 -4.78 2.47
C ALA A 192 16.21 -3.44 3.23
N ALA A 193 16.05 -3.47 4.55
CA ALA A 193 16.08 -2.27 5.38
C ALA A 193 17.43 -1.53 5.30
N ARG A 194 18.54 -2.28 5.25
CA ARG A 194 19.89 -1.71 5.07
C ARG A 194 20.07 -1.13 3.66
N ALA A 195 19.58 -1.80 2.63
CA ALA A 195 19.69 -1.38 1.24
C ALA A 195 18.92 -0.09 0.96
N MET A 196 17.78 0.12 1.61
CA MET A 196 17.00 1.36 1.53
C MET A 196 17.70 2.58 2.15
N LYS A 197 18.60 2.38 3.12
CA LYS A 197 19.28 3.49 3.83
C LYS A 197 20.26 4.26 2.93
N LYS A 198 20.86 3.59 1.93
CA LYS A 198 21.83 4.22 1.04
C LYS A 198 21.13 4.77 -0.20
N ARG A 199 21.12 6.09 -0.37
CA ARG A 199 20.66 6.75 -1.60
C ARG A 199 21.85 7.04 -2.50
N ASN A 200 21.89 6.42 -3.68
CA ASN A 200 22.80 6.83 -4.77
C ASN A 200 21.95 7.43 -5.89
N ILE A 201 22.05 8.74 -6.09
CA ILE A 201 21.21 9.50 -7.02
C ILE A 201 21.45 9.07 -8.48
N TYR A 202 22.69 8.67 -8.83
CA TYR A 202 23.05 8.30 -10.20
C TYR A 202 22.48 6.95 -10.64
N LEU A 203 22.34 6.01 -9.71
CA LEU A 203 21.76 4.68 -10.00
C LEU A 203 20.27 4.61 -9.69
N TYR A 204 19.85 5.29 -8.62
CA TYR A 204 18.49 5.24 -8.08
C TYR A 204 18.08 6.68 -7.71
N PRO A 205 17.69 7.51 -8.70
CA PRO A 205 17.37 8.93 -8.47
C PRO A 205 16.20 9.13 -7.49
N GLN A 206 15.23 8.22 -7.51
CA GLN A 206 14.10 8.20 -6.57
C GLN A 206 14.38 7.35 -5.31
N GLY A 207 15.58 6.77 -5.18
CA GLY A 207 15.93 5.89 -4.07
C GLY A 207 15.50 4.44 -4.26
N ARG A 208 15.56 3.67 -3.15
CA ARG A 208 15.37 2.21 -3.14
C ARG A 208 14.20 1.75 -2.26
N THR A 209 13.26 2.64 -1.96
CA THR A 209 12.08 2.37 -1.10
C THR A 209 11.24 1.18 -1.58
N ARG A 210 11.24 0.92 -2.90
CA ARG A 210 10.55 -0.23 -3.51
C ARG A 210 11.12 -1.60 -3.11
N LEU A 211 12.34 -1.67 -2.55
CA LEU A 211 12.90 -2.94 -2.06
C LEU A 211 12.14 -3.51 -0.86
N GLU A 212 11.44 -2.68 -0.08
CA GLU A 212 10.64 -3.13 1.06
C GLU A 212 9.49 -4.06 0.65
N PRO A 213 8.53 -3.65 -0.21
CA PRO A 213 7.47 -4.54 -0.64
C PRO A 213 8.01 -5.75 -1.43
N VAL A 214 9.08 -5.61 -2.22
CA VAL A 214 9.72 -6.75 -2.91
C VAL A 214 10.23 -7.79 -1.92
N ALA A 215 10.93 -7.37 -0.87
CA ALA A 215 11.45 -8.27 0.15
C ALA A 215 10.32 -9.01 0.89
N ILE A 216 9.21 -8.34 1.17
CA ILE A 216 8.04 -8.96 1.81
C ILE A 216 7.36 -9.97 0.87
N VAL A 217 7.31 -9.71 -0.44
CA VAL A 217 6.77 -10.67 -1.43
C VAL A 217 7.65 -11.92 -1.49
N ILE A 218 8.98 -11.77 -1.60
CA ILE A 218 9.92 -12.90 -1.59
C ILE A 218 9.75 -13.73 -0.31
N LEU A 219 9.66 -13.06 0.84
CA LEU A 219 9.40 -13.71 2.11
C LEU A 219 8.07 -14.50 2.09
N SER A 220 7.00 -13.89 1.59
CA SER A 220 5.69 -14.54 1.53
C SER A 220 5.74 -15.83 0.70
N VAL A 221 6.52 -15.86 -0.38
CA VAL A 221 6.70 -17.07 -1.21
C VAL A 221 7.44 -18.17 -0.43
N ILE A 222 8.53 -17.82 0.26
CA ILE A 222 9.31 -18.77 1.07
C ILE A 222 8.43 -19.35 2.19
N MET A 223 7.67 -18.51 2.90
CA MET A 223 6.80 -18.97 4.00
C MET A 223 5.63 -19.82 3.52
N CYS A 224 5.03 -19.49 2.38
CA CYS A 224 4.02 -20.35 1.76
C CYS A 224 4.61 -21.71 1.37
N ALA A 225 5.80 -21.76 0.77
CA ALA A 225 6.45 -23.01 0.40
C ALA A 225 6.78 -23.87 1.63
N ALA A 226 7.32 -23.27 2.69
CA ALA A 226 7.56 -23.96 3.97
C ALA A 226 6.26 -24.52 4.57
N SER A 227 5.19 -23.72 4.57
CA SER A 227 3.89 -24.14 5.09
C SER A 227 3.26 -25.27 4.26
N VAL A 228 3.43 -25.27 2.93
CA VAL A 228 2.99 -26.38 2.06
C VAL A 228 3.76 -27.65 2.37
N MET A 229 5.06 -27.56 2.65
CA MET A 229 5.86 -28.72 3.08
C MET A 229 5.35 -29.29 4.41
N VAL A 230 4.98 -28.44 5.37
CA VAL A 230 4.36 -28.89 6.63
C VAL A 230 3.03 -29.61 6.35
N VAL A 231 2.17 -29.05 5.50
CA VAL A 231 0.90 -29.72 5.12
C VAL A 231 1.17 -31.08 4.49
N TYR A 232 2.12 -31.18 3.57
CA TYR A 232 2.48 -32.44 2.92
C TYR A 232 2.94 -33.48 3.95
N ASN A 233 3.87 -33.11 4.84
CA ASN A 233 4.38 -34.00 5.88
C ASN A 233 3.27 -34.42 6.87
N SER A 234 2.38 -33.51 7.25
CA SER A 234 1.27 -33.83 8.14
C SER A 234 0.24 -34.78 7.50
N ILE A 235 -0.02 -34.63 6.19
CA ILE A 235 -0.90 -35.55 5.45
C ILE A 235 -0.25 -36.93 5.32
N ASP A 236 1.06 -36.99 5.04
CA ASP A 236 1.80 -38.25 4.93
C ASP A 236 1.77 -39.03 6.26
N ILE A 237 1.96 -38.34 7.39
CA ILE A 237 1.80 -38.91 8.73
C ILE A 237 0.36 -39.41 8.93
N LEU A 238 -0.64 -38.60 8.57
CA LEU A 238 -2.05 -38.96 8.73
C LEU A 238 -2.44 -40.20 7.90
N VAL A 239 -1.99 -40.31 6.65
CA VAL A 239 -2.24 -41.47 5.78
C VAL A 239 -1.54 -42.71 6.34
N THR A 240 -0.30 -42.56 6.80
CA THR A 240 0.48 -43.66 7.39
C THR A 240 -0.20 -44.19 8.66
N GLU A 241 -0.66 -43.30 9.56
CA GLU A 241 -1.37 -43.67 10.78
C GLU A 241 -2.73 -44.34 10.50
N ILE A 242 -3.49 -43.86 9.52
CA ILE A 242 -4.77 -44.48 9.12
C ILE A 242 -4.56 -45.88 8.52
N ASN A 243 -3.56 -46.04 7.65
CA ASN A 243 -3.23 -47.34 7.05
C ASN A 243 -2.76 -48.33 8.12
N TYR A 244 -1.96 -47.87 9.10
CA TYR A 244 -1.50 -48.70 10.21
C TYR A 244 -2.64 -49.17 11.13
N PHE A 245 -3.62 -48.28 11.38
CA PHE A 245 -4.84 -48.64 12.11
C PHE A 245 -5.68 -49.72 11.41
N THR A 246 -5.54 -49.85 10.10
CA THR A 246 -6.33 -50.78 9.27
C THR A 246 -5.66 -52.15 9.16
N GLU A 247 -4.33 -52.24 9.29
CA GLU A 247 -3.59 -53.45 8.90
C GLU A 247 -3.00 -54.27 10.06
N THR A 248 -2.65 -53.69 11.23
CA THR A 248 -2.05 -54.49 12.33
C THR A 248 -2.28 -53.94 13.74
N ASN A 249 -2.83 -54.78 14.63
CA ASN A 249 -2.67 -54.70 16.09
C ASN A 249 -1.23 -55.05 16.47
N THR A 250 -0.26 -54.28 16.01
CA THR A 250 1.12 -54.45 16.44
C THR A 250 1.63 -53.09 16.86
N THR A 251 2.37 -53.08 17.94
CA THR A 251 2.93 -51.89 18.56
C THR A 251 4.21 -51.54 17.81
N LYS A 252 4.12 -50.77 16.73
CA LYS A 252 5.19 -49.81 16.50
C LYS A 252 5.08 -48.83 17.65
N THR A 253 6.03 -48.92 18.56
CA THR A 253 6.41 -47.83 19.44
C THR A 253 6.42 -46.57 18.58
N LEU A 254 5.35 -45.77 18.67
CA LEU A 254 5.46 -44.33 18.55
C LEU A 254 6.77 -44.04 19.25
N SER A 255 7.76 -43.57 18.47
CA SER A 255 9.02 -43.08 19.01
C SER A 255 8.67 -42.47 20.34
N GLU A 256 9.12 -43.08 21.45
CA GLU A 256 8.92 -42.50 22.76
C GLU A 256 9.29 -41.05 22.53
N ILE A 257 8.28 -40.17 22.54
CA ILE A 257 8.50 -38.75 22.56
C ILE A 257 9.10 -38.69 23.93
N ASP A 258 10.43 -38.78 23.95
CA ASP A 258 11.22 -38.76 25.14
C ASP A 258 10.94 -37.35 25.63
N MET A 259 9.89 -37.24 26.45
CA MET A 259 9.45 -36.04 27.13
C MET A 259 10.46 -35.75 28.23
N SER A 260 11.73 -35.79 27.85
CA SER A 260 12.78 -35.04 28.48
C SER A 260 12.26 -33.62 28.64
N ALA A 261 12.46 -33.03 29.82
CA ALA A 261 12.12 -31.64 30.08
C ALA A 261 12.75 -30.69 29.04
N PHE A 262 13.78 -31.14 28.32
CA PHE A 262 14.61 -30.32 27.43
C PHE A 262 13.89 -29.85 26.14
N PRO A 263 13.32 -30.70 25.24
CA PRO A 263 12.59 -30.22 24.05
C PRO A 263 11.39 -29.32 24.40
N MET A 264 10.65 -29.65 25.46
CA MET A 264 9.51 -28.83 25.92
C MET A 264 9.97 -27.46 26.41
N THR A 265 11.08 -27.40 27.15
CA THR A 265 11.68 -26.12 27.59
C THR A 265 12.13 -25.29 26.39
N VAL A 266 12.77 -25.90 25.38
CA VAL A 266 13.20 -25.20 24.16
C VAL A 266 11.99 -24.62 23.41
N MET A 267 10.92 -25.40 23.23
CA MET A 267 9.69 -24.91 22.58
C MET A 267 9.05 -23.75 23.36
N CYS A 268 8.92 -23.87 24.69
CA CYS A 268 8.39 -22.79 25.52
C CYS A 268 9.23 -21.50 25.43
N VAL A 269 10.57 -21.61 25.49
CA VAL A 269 11.47 -20.46 25.34
C VAL A 269 11.33 -19.83 23.95
N THR A 270 11.20 -20.65 22.89
CA THR A 270 10.97 -20.14 21.53
C THR A 270 9.64 -19.40 21.40
N ALA A 271 8.56 -19.95 21.98
CA ALA A 271 7.24 -19.32 21.93
C ALA A 271 7.22 -17.99 22.70
N VAL A 272 7.83 -17.93 23.89
CA VAL A 272 7.90 -16.70 24.70
C VAL A 272 8.75 -15.63 24.02
N SER A 273 9.92 -16.00 23.50
CA SER A 273 10.79 -15.05 22.80
C SER A 273 10.12 -14.46 21.55
N LYS A 274 9.45 -15.29 20.74
CA LYS A 274 8.66 -14.85 19.58
C LYS A 274 7.48 -13.97 20.00
N ALA A 275 6.79 -14.29 21.11
CA ALA A 275 5.71 -13.46 21.62
C ALA A 275 6.20 -12.06 22.04
N ILE A 276 7.36 -11.96 22.71
CA ILE A 276 7.97 -10.67 23.04
C ILE A 276 8.28 -9.87 21.77
N LEU A 277 8.90 -10.51 20.76
CA LEU A 277 9.20 -9.86 19.48
C LEU A 277 7.93 -9.40 18.75
N PHE A 278 6.85 -10.18 18.79
CA PHE A 278 5.56 -9.79 18.25
C PHE A 278 5.06 -8.48 18.87
N PHE A 279 5.05 -8.37 20.20
CA PHE A 279 4.59 -7.16 20.88
C PHE A 279 5.47 -5.94 20.57
N LEU A 280 6.79 -6.13 20.45
CA LEU A 280 7.72 -5.05 20.08
C LEU A 280 7.48 -4.57 18.64
N CYS A 281 7.33 -5.50 17.69
CA CYS A 281 7.11 -5.17 16.28
C CYS A 281 5.73 -4.54 16.06
N TYR A 282 4.70 -4.99 16.77
CA TYR A 282 3.33 -4.47 16.65
C TYR A 282 3.22 -2.98 17.03
N ARG A 283 4.13 -2.47 17.87
CA ARG A 283 4.16 -1.05 18.27
C ARG A 283 4.59 -0.12 17.13
N VAL A 284 5.28 -0.62 16.11
CA VAL A 284 5.82 0.19 15.01
C VAL A 284 5.04 -0.06 13.73
N LYS A 285 4.36 0.98 13.24
CA LYS A 285 3.48 0.89 12.06
C LYS A 285 4.25 1.10 10.76
N THR A 286 5.16 0.20 10.43
CA THR A 286 5.81 0.15 9.11
C THR A 286 5.49 -1.17 8.39
N PRO A 287 5.52 -1.23 7.05
CA PRO A 287 5.24 -2.46 6.32
C PRO A 287 6.18 -3.61 6.69
N THR A 288 7.47 -3.32 6.85
CA THR A 288 8.48 -4.28 7.34
C THR A 288 8.13 -4.80 8.73
N MET A 289 7.82 -3.93 9.70
CA MET A 289 7.48 -4.35 11.06
C MET A 289 6.14 -5.07 11.13
N SER A 290 5.18 -4.70 10.28
CA SER A 290 3.91 -5.43 10.16
C SER A 290 4.12 -6.84 9.62
N ALA A 291 5.00 -7.03 8.62
CA ALA A 291 5.30 -8.36 8.10
C ALA A 291 6.02 -9.21 9.15
N LEU A 292 6.98 -8.63 9.87
CA LEU A 292 7.72 -9.31 10.93
C LEU A 292 6.83 -9.64 12.14
N ALA A 293 5.90 -8.77 12.50
CA ALA A 293 4.91 -9.07 13.54
C ALA A 293 3.96 -10.19 13.10
N GLU A 294 3.54 -10.21 11.83
CA GLU A 294 2.70 -11.28 11.29
C GLU A 294 3.42 -12.62 11.28
N ASP A 295 4.72 -12.63 10.95
CA ASP A 295 5.64 -13.77 11.07
C ASP A 295 5.68 -14.32 12.51
N HIS A 296 6.10 -13.48 13.47
CA HIS A 296 6.17 -13.88 14.87
C HIS A 296 4.83 -14.31 15.46
N ARG A 297 3.71 -13.71 15.02
CA ARG A 297 2.36 -14.12 15.44
C ARG A 297 2.03 -15.52 14.92
N ASN A 298 2.34 -15.79 13.66
CA ASN A 298 2.07 -17.08 13.04
C ASN A 298 2.90 -18.17 13.73
N ASP A 299 4.16 -17.88 14.11
CA ASP A 299 5.01 -18.81 14.87
C ASP A 299 4.48 -19.08 16.28
N VAL A 300 3.98 -18.05 16.97
CA VAL A 300 3.37 -18.22 18.29
C VAL A 300 2.09 -19.06 18.16
N ALA A 301 1.27 -18.81 17.14
CA ALA A 301 0.04 -19.56 16.90
C ALA A 301 0.32 -21.04 16.57
N SER A 302 1.30 -21.32 15.69
CA SER A 302 1.70 -22.69 15.35
C SER A 302 2.25 -23.43 16.56
N ASN A 303 3.09 -22.80 17.37
CA ASN A 303 3.61 -23.41 18.60
C ASN A 303 2.50 -23.70 19.63
N ILE A 304 1.54 -22.78 19.83
CA ILE A 304 0.43 -23.00 20.76
C ILE A 304 -0.46 -24.15 20.30
N ILE A 305 -0.78 -24.22 19.01
CA ILE A 305 -1.62 -25.29 18.45
C ILE A 305 -0.89 -26.63 18.52
N ALA A 306 0.40 -26.68 18.16
CA ALA A 306 1.22 -27.89 18.26
C ALA A 306 1.31 -28.40 19.71
N LEU A 307 1.56 -27.51 20.68
CA LEU A 307 1.59 -27.88 22.09
C LEU A 307 0.21 -28.35 22.58
N GLY A 308 -0.87 -27.65 22.20
CA GLY A 308 -2.23 -28.01 22.57
C GLY A 308 -2.65 -29.38 22.03
N CYS A 309 -2.45 -29.61 20.73
CA CYS A 309 -2.76 -30.87 20.08
C CYS A 309 -1.88 -32.02 20.62
N GLY A 310 -0.58 -31.78 20.85
CA GLY A 310 0.31 -32.76 21.44
C GLY A 310 -0.05 -33.16 22.87
N LEU A 311 -0.46 -32.19 23.72
CA LEU A 311 -0.93 -32.47 25.08
C LEU A 311 -2.25 -33.25 25.09
N ILE A 312 -3.21 -32.86 24.24
CA ILE A 312 -4.50 -33.57 24.12
C ILE A 312 -4.27 -34.99 23.62
N GLY A 313 -3.42 -35.18 22.61
CA GLY A 313 -3.06 -36.50 22.07
C GLY A 313 -2.40 -37.39 23.13
N SER A 314 -1.44 -36.86 23.89
CA SER A 314 -0.76 -37.58 24.97
C SER A 314 -1.71 -37.96 26.11
N TYR A 315 -2.55 -37.03 26.56
CA TYR A 315 -3.55 -37.27 27.61
C TYR A 315 -4.58 -38.33 27.19
N ALA A 316 -5.08 -38.26 25.96
CA ALA A 316 -6.05 -39.23 25.44
C ALA A 316 -5.42 -40.63 25.25
N TYR A 317 -4.14 -40.69 24.86
CA TYR A 317 -3.39 -41.95 24.77
C TYR A 317 -3.19 -42.59 26.15
N GLN A 318 -2.77 -41.81 27.16
CA GLN A 318 -2.53 -42.33 28.53
C GLN A 318 -3.79 -42.81 29.23
N ASN A 319 -4.94 -42.16 29.01
CA ASN A 319 -6.21 -42.56 29.64
C ASN A 319 -6.97 -43.65 28.86
N ALA A 320 -6.41 -44.17 27.77
CA ALA A 320 -7.00 -45.22 26.93
C ALA A 320 -8.44 -44.92 26.43
N ILE A 321 -8.83 -43.63 26.40
CA ILE A 321 -10.20 -43.22 26.09
C ILE A 321 -10.50 -43.38 24.59
N ASP A 322 -9.54 -43.07 23.71
CA ASP A 322 -9.65 -43.29 22.27
C ASP A 322 -8.29 -43.24 21.56
N ARG A 323 -7.89 -44.36 20.94
CA ARG A 323 -6.62 -44.48 20.20
C ARG A 323 -6.57 -43.57 18.95
N ARG A 324 -7.72 -43.06 18.50
CA ARG A 324 -7.88 -42.10 17.39
C ARG A 324 -7.38 -40.69 17.71
N ALA A 325 -7.14 -40.37 18.99
CA ALA A 325 -6.66 -39.06 19.41
C ALA A 325 -5.24 -38.72 18.91
N ILE A 326 -4.47 -39.71 18.43
CA ILE A 326 -3.16 -39.50 17.80
C ILE A 326 -3.27 -38.65 16.52
N VAL A 327 -4.42 -38.72 15.82
CA VAL A 327 -4.67 -37.95 14.58
C VAL A 327 -4.90 -36.46 14.84
N VAL A 328 -5.12 -36.05 16.10
CA VAL A 328 -5.38 -34.66 16.48
C VAL A 328 -4.19 -33.74 16.17
N ASP A 329 -2.96 -34.24 16.30
CA ASP A 329 -1.74 -33.46 16.06
C ASP A 329 -1.49 -33.19 14.56
N PRO A 330 -1.51 -34.19 13.65
CA PRO A 330 -1.45 -33.95 12.21
C PRO A 330 -2.59 -33.07 11.69
N VAL A 331 -3.82 -33.23 12.20
CA VAL A 331 -4.96 -32.38 11.81
C VAL A 331 -4.75 -30.94 12.27
N GLY A 332 -4.28 -30.74 13.51
CA GLY A 332 -3.92 -29.41 14.03
C GLY A 332 -2.85 -28.73 13.18
N ALA A 333 -1.81 -29.48 12.80
CA ALA A 333 -0.72 -29.00 11.94
C ALA A 333 -1.20 -28.60 10.53
N VAL A 334 -2.12 -29.37 9.92
CA VAL A 334 -2.73 -28.99 8.63
C VAL A 334 -3.57 -27.72 8.76
N LEU A 335 -4.42 -27.63 9.78
CA LEU A 335 -5.31 -26.47 9.98
C LEU A 335 -4.52 -25.17 10.17
N ILE A 336 -3.48 -25.19 11.02
CA ILE A 336 -2.66 -24.00 11.24
C ILE A 336 -1.82 -23.65 10.01
N SER A 337 -1.27 -24.64 9.30
CA SER A 337 -0.49 -24.39 8.09
C SER A 337 -1.35 -23.75 6.99
N VAL A 338 -2.60 -24.20 6.80
CA VAL A 338 -3.55 -23.58 5.87
C VAL A 338 -3.85 -22.13 6.26
N TYR A 339 -4.04 -21.85 7.56
CA TYR A 339 -4.21 -20.48 8.05
C TYR A 339 -2.99 -19.61 7.73
N ILE A 340 -1.78 -20.12 7.96
CA ILE A 340 -0.51 -19.41 7.68
C ILE A 340 -0.38 -19.12 6.18
N ILE A 341 -0.70 -20.08 5.30
CA ILE A 341 -0.70 -19.90 3.84
C ILE A 341 -1.65 -18.77 3.43
N ILE A 342 -2.90 -18.78 3.91
CA ILE A 342 -3.88 -17.74 3.59
C ILE A 342 -3.39 -16.35 4.06
N SER A 343 -2.80 -16.30 5.26
CA SER A 343 -2.22 -15.10 5.84
C SER A 343 -1.11 -14.51 4.95
N TRP A 344 -0.15 -15.35 4.52
CA TRP A 344 0.95 -14.93 3.67
C TRP A 344 0.53 -14.61 2.23
N ILE A 345 -0.45 -15.31 1.65
CA ILE A 345 -1.01 -14.95 0.34
C ILE A 345 -1.67 -13.58 0.40
N LYS A 346 -2.46 -13.30 1.45
CA LYS A 346 -3.07 -11.98 1.66
C LYS A 346 -2.00 -10.90 1.81
N GLN A 347 -0.91 -11.21 2.51
CA GLN A 347 0.20 -10.30 2.68
C GLN A 347 0.95 -10.02 1.37
N ALA A 348 1.26 -11.06 0.59
CA ALA A 348 1.86 -10.94 -0.74
C ALA A 348 1.00 -10.07 -1.65
N ASN A 349 -0.31 -10.35 -1.73
CA ASN A 349 -1.26 -9.59 -2.54
C ASN A 349 -1.32 -8.11 -2.16
N ARG A 350 -1.21 -7.79 -0.85
CA ARG A 350 -1.15 -6.40 -0.37
C ARG A 350 0.11 -5.68 -0.86
N GLN A 351 1.26 -6.35 -0.87
CA GLN A 351 2.52 -5.75 -1.33
C GLN A 351 2.64 -5.71 -2.85
N ILE A 352 2.09 -6.70 -3.56
CA ILE A 352 2.00 -6.67 -5.03
C ILE A 352 1.17 -5.47 -5.48
N LYS A 353 -0.01 -5.23 -4.90
CA LYS A 353 -0.83 -4.04 -5.20
C LYS A 353 -0.07 -2.71 -5.00
N ARG A 354 0.81 -2.67 -3.99
CA ARG A 354 1.68 -1.52 -3.70
C ARG A 354 2.80 -1.34 -4.74
N LEU A 355 3.26 -2.42 -5.36
CA LEU A 355 4.26 -2.40 -6.42
C LEU A 355 3.67 -2.08 -7.79
N THR A 356 2.43 -2.50 -8.04
CA THR A 356 1.77 -2.39 -9.36
C THR A 356 1.04 -1.06 -9.59
N GLY A 357 1.19 -0.06 -8.72
CA GLY A 357 0.50 1.22 -8.92
C GLY A 357 -1.00 1.19 -8.62
N TYR A 358 -1.43 0.40 -7.61
CA TYR A 358 -2.85 0.42 -7.23
C TYR A 358 -3.27 1.81 -6.74
N THR A 359 -4.46 2.26 -7.17
CA THR A 359 -4.98 3.59 -6.84
C THR A 359 -5.16 3.79 -5.34
N ALA A 360 -4.94 5.03 -4.88
CA ALA A 360 -5.26 5.46 -3.53
C ALA A 360 -6.77 5.35 -3.28
N LYS A 361 -7.13 5.32 -1.99
CA LYS A 361 -8.53 5.30 -1.58
C LYS A 361 -9.25 6.58 -2.04
N PRO A 362 -10.54 6.52 -2.39
CA PRO A 362 -11.31 7.70 -2.80
C PRO A 362 -11.26 8.85 -1.79
N GLN A 363 -11.15 8.53 -0.49
CA GLN A 363 -10.99 9.50 0.59
C GLN A 363 -9.72 10.35 0.43
N PHE A 364 -8.59 9.71 0.09
CA PHE A 364 -7.33 10.41 -0.13
C PHE A 364 -7.36 11.23 -1.41
N LEU A 365 -7.89 10.68 -2.51
CA LEU A 365 -8.09 11.42 -3.77
C LEU A 365 -8.95 12.68 -3.56
N SER A 366 -10.02 12.56 -2.77
CA SER A 366 -10.88 13.69 -2.42
C SER A 366 -10.14 14.75 -1.60
N GLN A 367 -9.22 14.34 -0.71
CA GLN A 367 -8.41 15.27 0.07
C GLN A 367 -7.41 16.04 -0.81
N ILE A 368 -6.76 15.36 -1.75
CA ILE A 368 -5.87 16.02 -2.72
C ILE A 368 -6.67 16.99 -3.59
N THR A 369 -7.83 16.56 -4.11
CA THR A 369 -8.72 17.41 -4.91
C THR A 369 -9.13 18.66 -4.15
N TRP A 370 -9.52 18.51 -2.88
CA TRP A 370 -9.89 19.63 -2.01
C TRP A 370 -8.71 20.57 -1.77
N LEU A 371 -7.51 20.04 -1.53
CA LEU A 371 -6.28 20.80 -1.31
C LEU A 371 -5.90 21.61 -2.56
N THR A 372 -6.00 21.00 -3.74
CA THR A 372 -5.77 21.64 -5.04
C THR A 372 -6.78 22.76 -5.29
N PHE A 373 -8.07 22.50 -5.03
CA PHE A 373 -9.12 23.49 -5.25
C PHE A 373 -8.95 24.76 -4.41
N HIS A 374 -8.45 24.62 -3.18
CA HIS A 374 -8.22 25.76 -2.26
C HIS A 374 -6.79 26.31 -2.32
N HIS A 375 -5.99 25.94 -3.31
CA HIS A 375 -4.61 26.39 -3.39
C HIS A 375 -4.47 27.81 -3.94
N SER A 376 -5.19 28.13 -5.02
CA SER A 376 -5.13 29.44 -5.69
C SER A 376 -6.46 29.76 -6.34
N GLU A 377 -6.88 31.02 -6.27
CA GLU A 377 -8.10 31.53 -6.92
C GLU A 377 -7.99 31.51 -8.46
N HIS A 378 -6.77 31.44 -8.99
CA HIS A 378 -6.52 31.38 -10.44
C HIS A 378 -6.78 30.01 -11.06
N ILE A 379 -6.99 28.97 -10.25
CA ILE A 379 -7.31 27.62 -10.74
C ILE A 379 -8.75 27.62 -11.25
N LEU A 380 -8.91 27.57 -12.57
CA LEU A 380 -10.23 27.58 -13.22
C LEU A 380 -10.93 26.23 -13.08
N LYS A 381 -10.17 25.15 -13.24
CA LYS A 381 -10.68 23.78 -13.20
C LYS A 381 -9.57 22.80 -12.79
N ILE A 382 -9.97 21.70 -12.19
CA ILE A 382 -9.13 20.52 -11.96
C ILE A 382 -9.56 19.49 -12.98
N ASP A 383 -8.67 19.10 -13.88
CA ASP A 383 -9.00 18.13 -14.92
C ASP A 383 -8.88 16.70 -14.39
N THR A 384 -7.68 16.34 -13.94
CA THR A 384 -7.36 14.98 -13.52
C THR A 384 -6.64 14.99 -12.16
N VAL A 385 -7.07 14.10 -11.26
CA VAL A 385 -6.37 13.80 -9.99
C VAL A 385 -6.16 12.31 -9.91
N ARG A 386 -4.90 11.88 -9.94
CA ARG A 386 -4.49 10.49 -9.78
C ARG A 386 -3.52 10.39 -8.62
N ALA A 387 -3.71 9.37 -7.81
CA ALA A 387 -2.75 9.00 -6.78
C ALA A 387 -2.66 7.49 -6.77
N PHE A 388 -1.46 6.96 -6.96
CA PHE A 388 -1.24 5.52 -7.04
C PHE A 388 -0.01 5.11 -6.24
N HIS A 389 -0.04 3.86 -5.78
CA HIS A 389 1.03 3.35 -4.93
C HIS A 389 2.35 3.28 -5.67
N PHE A 390 3.38 3.78 -5.00
CA PHE A 390 4.75 3.73 -5.46
C PHE A 390 5.61 3.12 -4.37
N GLY A 391 5.52 1.80 -4.24
CA GLY A 391 6.03 1.12 -3.07
C GLY A 391 5.13 1.40 -1.86
N THR A 392 5.69 1.96 -0.78
CA THR A 392 4.95 2.17 0.48
C THR A 392 4.25 3.52 0.55
N SER A 393 4.64 4.46 -0.29
CA SER A 393 4.08 5.81 -0.43
C SER A 393 3.26 5.96 -1.72
N PHE A 394 2.72 7.16 -1.97
CA PHE A 394 1.98 7.50 -3.18
C PHE A 394 2.79 8.40 -4.11
N LEU A 395 2.63 8.17 -5.41
CA LEU A 395 2.90 9.15 -6.44
C LEU A 395 1.58 9.85 -6.79
N VAL A 396 1.58 11.18 -6.79
CA VAL A 396 0.38 11.98 -7.06
C VAL A 396 0.57 12.77 -8.34
N GLU A 397 -0.40 12.70 -9.24
CA GLU A 397 -0.45 13.46 -10.49
C GLU A 397 -1.72 14.32 -10.47
N VAL A 398 -1.55 15.62 -10.66
CA VAL A 398 -2.65 16.59 -10.66
C VAL A 398 -2.53 17.46 -11.90
N HIS A 399 -3.62 17.56 -12.67
CA HIS A 399 -3.71 18.45 -13.82
C HIS A 399 -4.62 19.62 -13.44
N ILE A 400 -4.08 20.83 -13.51
CA ILE A 400 -4.81 22.07 -13.20
C ILE A 400 -4.93 22.94 -14.45
N VAL A 401 -6.08 23.58 -14.60
CA VAL A 401 -6.35 24.49 -15.72
C VAL A 401 -6.17 25.93 -15.25
N LEU A 402 -5.27 26.65 -15.90
CA LEU A 402 -4.98 28.06 -15.65
C LEU A 402 -5.38 28.93 -16.87
N PRO A 403 -5.56 30.26 -16.68
CA PRO A 403 -5.90 31.16 -17.78
C PRO A 403 -4.82 31.15 -18.88
N GLU A 404 -5.24 31.08 -20.15
CA GLU A 404 -4.32 31.08 -21.31
C GLU A 404 -3.42 32.32 -21.38
N THR A 405 -3.90 33.46 -20.88
CA THR A 405 -3.16 34.73 -20.86
C THR A 405 -2.15 34.85 -19.72
N MET A 406 -2.08 33.86 -18.82
CA MET A 406 -1.17 33.88 -17.66
C MET A 406 0.28 33.68 -18.11
N LEU A 407 1.21 34.44 -17.53
CA LEU A 407 2.63 34.26 -17.81
C LEU A 407 3.10 32.89 -17.31
N VAL A 408 3.95 32.21 -18.08
CA VAL A 408 4.51 30.89 -17.70
C VAL A 408 5.17 30.92 -16.32
N LYS A 409 5.79 32.05 -15.95
CA LYS A 409 6.37 32.26 -14.63
C LYS A 409 5.32 32.15 -13.51
N GLU A 410 4.20 32.85 -13.65
CA GLU A 410 3.12 32.85 -12.64
C GLU A 410 2.45 31.48 -12.55
N ALA A 411 2.23 30.84 -13.71
CA ALA A 411 1.71 29.49 -13.79
C ALA A 411 2.65 28.49 -13.09
N HIS A 412 3.96 28.62 -13.31
CA HIS A 412 4.98 27.81 -12.66
C HIS A 412 4.99 28.02 -11.15
N ASP A 413 4.97 29.26 -10.67
CA ASP A 413 4.96 29.58 -9.23
C ASP A 413 3.73 28.98 -8.52
N ILE A 414 2.55 29.00 -9.17
CA ILE A 414 1.32 28.37 -8.64
C ILE A 414 1.48 26.84 -8.59
N ALA A 415 1.97 26.23 -9.67
CA ALA A 415 2.12 24.78 -9.78
C ALA A 415 3.20 24.23 -8.85
N GLU A 416 4.36 24.90 -8.74
CA GLU A 416 5.42 24.53 -7.82
C GLU A 416 4.93 24.65 -6.37
N GLY A 417 4.23 25.74 -6.04
CA GLY A 417 3.61 25.90 -4.73
C GLY A 417 2.62 24.78 -4.41
N LEU A 418 1.84 24.33 -5.38
CA LEU A 418 0.90 23.20 -5.22
C LEU A 418 1.66 21.88 -5.05
N GLN A 419 2.69 21.64 -5.85
CA GLN A 419 3.53 20.45 -5.76
C GLN A 419 4.13 20.33 -4.36
N GLN A 420 4.79 21.38 -3.88
CA GLN A 420 5.37 21.42 -2.54
C GLN A 420 4.30 21.20 -1.45
N LYS A 421 3.08 21.74 -1.64
CA LYS A 421 1.97 21.58 -0.70
C LYS A 421 1.48 20.13 -0.60
N ILE A 422 1.42 19.42 -1.73
CA ILE A 422 1.03 18.01 -1.79
C ILE A 422 2.15 17.11 -1.24
N GLU A 423 3.40 17.39 -1.58
CA GLU A 423 4.58 16.63 -1.10
C GLU A 423 4.82 16.75 0.41
N ARG A 424 4.25 17.78 1.07
CA ARG A 424 4.24 17.87 2.55
C ARG A 424 3.41 16.78 3.22
N LEU A 425 2.56 16.07 2.48
CA LEU A 425 1.79 14.96 3.04
C LEU A 425 2.70 13.75 3.26
N PRO A 426 2.72 13.14 4.47
CA PRO A 426 3.67 12.08 4.81
C PRO A 426 3.50 10.80 3.99
N GLU A 427 2.35 10.65 3.34
CA GLU A 427 1.99 9.51 2.51
C GLU A 427 2.43 9.70 1.05
N VAL A 428 2.79 10.92 0.65
CA VAL A 428 3.21 11.27 -0.71
C VAL A 428 4.73 11.26 -0.78
N GLU A 429 5.27 10.50 -1.73
CA GLU A 429 6.71 10.50 -2.01
C GLU A 429 7.10 11.61 -2.98
N ARG A 430 6.24 11.86 -3.97
CA ARG A 430 6.43 12.91 -4.98
C ARG A 430 5.10 13.28 -5.62
N ALA A 431 4.96 14.54 -5.99
CA ALA A 431 3.82 15.03 -6.76
C ALA A 431 4.28 15.56 -8.13
N PHE A 432 3.43 15.39 -9.14
CA PHE A 432 3.56 16.01 -10.45
C PHE A 432 2.33 16.88 -10.68
N VAL A 433 2.57 18.16 -10.95
CA VAL A 433 1.50 19.10 -11.29
C VAL A 433 1.67 19.46 -12.76
N HIS A 434 0.72 19.01 -13.59
CA HIS A 434 0.61 19.42 -14.98
C HIS A 434 -0.30 20.66 -15.07
N ILE A 435 0.04 21.57 -15.99
CA ILE A 435 -0.69 22.80 -16.20
C ILE A 435 -1.25 22.78 -17.61
N ASP A 436 -2.58 22.89 -17.69
CA ASP A 436 -3.32 22.98 -18.95
C ASP A 436 -3.93 24.38 -19.09
N TYR A 437 -4.12 24.80 -20.33
CA TYR A 437 -4.89 26.02 -20.66
C TYR A 437 -6.31 25.68 -21.15
N GLU A 438 -6.55 24.41 -21.52
CA GLU A 438 -7.84 23.90 -21.97
C GLU A 438 -8.30 22.69 -21.15
N TYR A 439 -9.57 22.31 -21.29
CA TYR A 439 -10.20 21.22 -20.54
C TYR A 439 -11.10 20.33 -21.41
N GLN A 440 -11.00 20.47 -22.74
CA GLN A 440 -11.86 19.78 -23.70
C GLN A 440 -11.25 18.45 -24.18
N HIS A 441 -9.93 18.29 -24.11
CA HIS A 441 -9.28 17.03 -24.39
C HIS A 441 -9.69 15.97 -23.37
N LYS A 442 -9.69 14.70 -23.78
CA LYS A 442 -9.89 13.59 -22.85
C LYS A 442 -8.52 13.17 -22.31
N PRO A 443 -8.42 12.74 -21.04
CA PRO A 443 -7.18 12.17 -20.50
C PRO A 443 -6.64 10.95 -21.26
N THR A 444 -7.47 10.32 -22.11
CA THR A 444 -7.09 9.21 -23.01
C THR A 444 -6.28 9.67 -24.22
N ASP A 445 -6.37 10.95 -24.57
CA ASP A 445 -5.75 11.50 -25.77
C ASP A 445 -4.32 12.01 -25.46
N GLU A 446 -4.04 12.38 -24.21
CA GLU A 446 -2.73 12.82 -23.73
C GLU A 446 -1.77 11.68 -23.42
N HIS A 447 -2.30 10.56 -22.93
CA HIS A 447 -1.49 9.45 -22.44
C HIS A 447 -1.78 8.18 -23.22
N LYS A 448 -0.71 7.52 -23.66
CA LYS A 448 -0.80 6.18 -24.22
C LYS A 448 -1.35 5.23 -23.15
N ILE A 449 -2.55 4.70 -23.37
CA ILE A 449 -3.13 3.64 -22.54
C ILE A 449 -2.26 2.39 -22.75
N VAL A 450 -1.75 1.83 -21.64
CA VAL A 450 -0.90 0.62 -21.62
C VAL A 450 -1.71 -0.56 -21.11
#